data_AF-A0A699K1J2-F1
#
_entry.id   AF-A0A699K1J2-F1
#
_cell.length_a   1.000
_cell.length_b   1.000
_cell.length_c   1.000
_cell.angle_alpha   90.00
_cell.angle_beta   90.00
_cell.angle_gamma   90.00
#
_symmetry.space_group_name_H-M   'P 1'
#
loop_
_entity.id
_entity.type
_entity.pdbx_description
1 polymer ?
#
loop_
_entity_poly.entity_id
_entity_poly.type
_entity_poly.pdbx_seq_one_letter_code
_entity_poly.pdbx_strand_id
1 'polypeptide(L)'
;MDVKTAFLHGTLKEDMYVCQPEGFINADHPIHVYKLKKALYGLKQAPRAWYDELSMFLLHNHFFKGTIDPTLFIRCFADDILVVQVYVDDIIFGSTHP
;
A
#
# COMPACT_ATOMS: atom_id res chain seq x y z
N MET A 1 12.90 -2.82 5.24
CA MET A 1 12.08 -4.00 4.88
C MET A 1 11.41 -3.67 3.57
N ASP A 2 11.59 -4.51 2.56
CA ASP A 2 10.89 -4.39 1.26
C ASP A 2 9.61 -5.24 1.31
N VAL A 3 8.45 -4.62 1.09
CA VAL A 3 7.16 -5.31 1.13
C VAL A 3 6.84 -5.90 -0.23
N LYS A 4 6.94 -7.23 -0.34
CA LYS A 4 6.54 -7.94 -1.55
C LYS A 4 5.06 -7.72 -1.84
N THR A 5 4.78 -7.44 -3.12
CA THR A 5 3.42 -7.23 -3.62
C THR A 5 2.65 -6.11 -2.90
N ALA A 6 3.35 -5.11 -2.34
CA ALA A 6 2.76 -3.99 -1.57
C ALA A 6 1.48 -3.43 -2.21
N PHE A 7 1.52 -3.16 -3.51
CA PHE A 7 0.37 -2.57 -4.23
C PHE A 7 -0.86 -3.47 -4.29
N LEU A 8 -0.72 -4.79 -4.26
CA LEU A 8 -1.87 -5.71 -4.26
C LEU A 8 -2.70 -5.63 -2.97
N HIS A 9 -2.13 -5.08 -1.90
CA HIS A 9 -2.88 -4.80 -0.68
C HIS A 9 -3.73 -3.53 -0.81
N GLY A 10 -3.29 -2.57 -1.63
CA GLY A 10 -3.97 -1.30 -1.90
C GLY A 10 -5.35 -1.49 -2.55
N THR A 11 -6.38 -0.90 -1.94
CA THR A 11 -7.73 -0.86 -2.51
C THR A 11 -7.86 0.35 -3.44
N LEU A 12 -8.35 0.12 -4.66
CA LEU A 12 -8.63 1.19 -5.62
C LEU A 12 -9.93 1.90 -5.24
N LYS A 13 -9.90 3.24 -5.19
CA LYS A 13 -11.09 4.07 -4.94
C LYS A 13 -11.96 4.22 -6.18
N GLU A 14 -11.36 4.09 -7.35
CA GLU A 14 -12.01 4.23 -8.65
C GLU A 14 -12.07 2.89 -9.38
N ASP A 15 -13.07 2.74 -10.25
CA ASP A 15 -13.20 1.59 -11.11
C ASP A 15 -12.17 1.66 -12.23
N MET A 16 -11.20 0.75 -12.19
CA MET A 16 -10.18 0.65 -13.23
C MET A 16 -10.29 -0.65 -13.99
N TYR A 17 -9.99 -0.56 -15.28
CA TYR A 17 -10.06 -1.67 -16.20
C TYR A 17 -8.75 -1.79 -16.96
N VAL A 18 -8.39 -3.01 -17.30
CA VAL A 18 -7.24 -3.31 -18.17
C VAL A 18 -7.69 -4.22 -19.31
N CYS A 19 -7.04 -4.06 -20.46
CA CYS A 19 -7.21 -5.00 -21.57
C CYS A 19 -6.85 -6.41 -21.10
N GLN A 20 -7.46 -7.41 -21.74
CA GLN A 20 -7.09 -8.79 -21.51
C GLN A 20 -5.61 -8.99 -21.88
N PRO A 21 -4.77 -9.50 -20.97
CA PRO A 21 -3.37 -9.74 -21.27
C PRO A 21 -3.25 -10.85 -22.31
N GLU A 22 -2.18 -10.78 -23.09
CA GLU A 22 -1.84 -11.81 -24.07
C GLU A 22 -1.78 -13.19 -23.39
N GLY A 23 -2.39 -14.19 -24.03
CA GLY A 23 -2.53 -15.55 -23.46
C GLY A 23 -3.72 -15.75 -22.51
N PHE A 24 -4.44 -14.70 -22.12
CA PHE A 24 -5.63 -14.78 -21.26
C PHE A 24 -6.90 -14.23 -21.93
N ILE A 25 -6.85 -13.97 -23.23
CA ILE A 25 -8.01 -13.49 -23.99
C ILE A 25 -9.09 -14.58 -24.01
N ASN A 26 -10.29 -14.22 -23.55
CA ASN A 26 -11.45 -15.08 -23.63
C ASN A 26 -11.93 -15.17 -25.09
N ALA A 27 -11.98 -16.38 -25.64
CA ALA A 27 -12.40 -16.63 -27.02
C ALA A 27 -13.85 -16.23 -27.31
N ASP A 28 -14.75 -16.39 -26.33
CA ASP A 28 -16.17 -16.03 -26.46
C ASP A 28 -16.39 -14.52 -26.28
N HIS A 29 -15.45 -13.85 -25.60
CA HIS A 29 -15.53 -12.43 -25.27
C HIS A 29 -14.21 -11.69 -25.53
N PRO A 30 -13.74 -11.62 -26.79
CA PRO A 30 -12.40 -11.14 -27.11
C PRO A 30 -12.20 -9.64 -26.84
N ILE A 31 -13.27 -8.85 -26.82
CA ILE A 31 -13.23 -7.40 -26.60
C ILE A 31 -13.50 -6.98 -25.14
N HIS A 32 -13.72 -7.94 -24.25
CA HIS A 32 -13.91 -7.62 -22.83
C HIS A 32 -12.64 -7.07 -22.20
N VAL A 33 -12.82 -6.39 -21.08
CA VAL A 33 -11.76 -5.86 -20.22
C VAL A 33 -11.92 -6.41 -18.81
N TYR A 34 -10.81 -6.52 -18.09
CA TYR A 34 -10.84 -6.94 -16.69
C TYR A 34 -10.94 -5.75 -15.76
N LYS A 35 -11.91 -5.78 -14.85
CA LYS A 35 -11.99 -4.84 -13.74
C LYS A 35 -10.95 -5.20 -12.68
N LEU A 36 -10.11 -4.25 -12.32
CA LEU A 36 -9.13 -4.41 -11.24
C LEU A 36 -9.82 -4.31 -9.88
N LYS A 37 -9.65 -5.35 -9.05
CA LYS A 37 -10.13 -5.36 -7.66
C LYS A 37 -9.11 -4.77 -6.68
N LYS A 38 -7.84 -4.79 -7.04
CA LYS A 38 -6.70 -4.32 -6.24
C LYS A 38 -5.77 -3.52 -7.13
N ALA A 39 -4.97 -2.66 -6.50
CA ALA A 39 -4.02 -1.87 -7.25
C ALA A 39 -2.89 -2.75 -7.80
N LEU A 40 -2.46 -2.46 -9.04
CA LEU A 40 -1.39 -3.17 -9.72
C LEU A 40 -0.17 -2.27 -9.88
N TYR A 41 1.00 -2.89 -10.02
CA TYR A 41 2.22 -2.17 -10.40
C TYR A 41 2.03 -1.45 -11.75
N GLY A 42 2.66 -0.29 -11.88
CA GLY A 42 2.56 0.56 -13.08
C GLY A 42 1.32 1.46 -13.11
N LEU A 43 0.36 1.26 -12.21
CA LEU A 43 -0.73 2.22 -12.08
C LEU A 43 -0.31 3.44 -11.25
N LYS A 44 -0.66 4.64 -11.72
CA LYS A 44 -0.32 5.91 -11.07
C LYS A 44 -0.85 6.01 -9.63
N GLN A 45 -2.03 5.47 -9.37
CA GLN A 45 -2.68 5.51 -8.06
C GLN A 45 -2.30 4.34 -7.14
N ALA A 46 -1.55 3.35 -7.62
CA ALA A 46 -1.17 2.19 -6.82
C ALA A 46 -0.32 2.52 -5.57
N PRO A 47 0.71 3.39 -5.65
CA PRO A 47 1.46 3.78 -4.46
C PRO A 47 0.58 4.46 -3.42
N ARG A 48 -0.40 5.27 -3.86
CA ARG A 48 -1.30 5.97 -2.94
C ARG A 48 -2.31 5.03 -2.29
N ALA A 49 -2.89 4.10 -3.07
CA ALA A 49 -3.79 3.09 -2.55
C ALA A 49 -3.12 2.20 -1.49
N TRP A 50 -1.86 1.82 -1.73
CA TRP A 50 -1.04 1.11 -0.75
C TRP A 50 -0.79 1.93 0.51
N TYR A 51 -0.32 3.17 0.36
CA TYR A 51 -0.04 4.04 1.49
C TYR A 51 -1.27 4.30 2.36
N ASP A 52 -2.44 4.54 1.76
CA ASP A 52 -3.68 4.79 2.51
C ASP A 52 -4.06 3.56 3.36
N GLU A 53 -4.00 2.33 2.80
CA GLU A 53 -4.27 1.08 3.52
C GLU A 53 -3.28 0.84 4.67
N LEU A 54 -1.97 0.96 4.39
CA LEU A 54 -0.93 0.80 5.42
C LEU A 54 -1.08 1.85 6.52
N SER A 55 -1.34 3.10 6.14
CA SER A 55 -1.56 4.19 7.09
C SER A 55 -2.77 3.90 7.98
N MET A 56 -3.89 3.42 7.43
CA MET A 56 -5.06 3.06 8.24
C MET A 56 -4.72 1.92 9.21
N PHE A 57 -4.01 0.89 8.74
CA PHE A 57 -3.56 -0.20 9.59
C PHE A 57 -2.68 0.29 10.76
N LEU A 58 -1.68 1.13 10.49
CA LEU A 58 -0.79 1.66 11.53
C LEU A 58 -1.57 2.50 12.56
N LEU A 59 -2.46 3.37 12.10
CA LEU A 59 -3.31 4.19 12.98
C LEU A 59 -4.21 3.33 13.87
N HIS A 60 -4.83 2.26 13.34
CA HIS A 60 -5.59 1.30 14.13
C HIS A 60 -4.74 0.56 15.18
N ASN A 61 -3.44 0.43 14.93
CA ASN A 61 -2.47 -0.20 15.84
C ASN A 61 -1.76 0.81 16.75
N HIS A 62 -2.42 1.93 17.07
CA HIS A 62 -1.97 2.95 18.03
C HIS A 62 -0.69 3.69 17.64
N PHE A 63 -0.31 3.67 16.36
CA PHE A 63 0.63 4.65 15.86
C PHE A 63 -0.07 5.98 15.66
N PHE A 64 0.65 7.07 15.84
CA PHE A 64 0.25 8.39 15.36
C PHE A 64 1.13 8.79 14.19
N LYS A 65 0.54 9.55 13.27
CA LYS A 65 1.23 10.06 12.09
C LYS A 65 2.01 11.33 12.45
N GLY A 66 3.22 11.45 11.92
CA GLY A 66 4.03 12.66 12.04
C GLY A 66 3.31 13.89 11.50
N THR A 67 3.46 15.02 12.19
CA THR A 67 2.82 16.29 11.80
C THR A 67 3.52 16.98 10.65
N ILE A 68 4.86 16.85 10.58
CA ILE A 68 5.70 17.43 9.53
C ILE A 68 5.84 16.46 8.36
N ASP A 69 6.14 15.19 8.65
CA ASP A 69 6.24 14.13 7.65
C ASP A 69 5.08 13.12 7.82
N PRO A 70 4.11 13.09 6.91
CA PRO A 70 3.00 12.15 6.93
C PRO A 70 3.42 10.68 6.76
N THR A 71 4.63 10.43 6.27
CA THR A 71 5.16 9.07 6.03
C THR A 71 5.90 8.49 7.23
N LEU A 72 6.11 9.31 8.25
CA LEU A 72 6.64 8.91 9.56
C LEU A 72 5.48 8.54 10.50
N PHE A 73 5.56 7.38 11.12
CA PHE A 73 4.63 6.92 12.15
C PHE A 73 5.39 6.59 13.42
N ILE A 74 4.82 6.98 14.55
CA ILE A 74 5.46 6.82 15.85
C ILE A 74 4.46 6.16 16.79
N ARG A 75 4.95 5.20 17.57
CA ARG A 75 4.21 4.64 18.70
C ARG A 75 5.11 4.70 19.92
N CYS A 76 4.63 5.36 20.96
CA CYS A 76 5.33 5.43 22.24
C CYS A 76 4.78 4.38 23.19
N PHE A 77 5.68 3.72 23.89
CA PHE A 77 5.44 2.89 25.05
C PHE A 77 6.05 3.61 26.28
N ALA A 78 5.91 3.04 27.48
CA ALA A 78 6.31 3.72 28.71
C ALA A 78 7.77 4.23 28.67
N ASP A 79 8.70 3.35 28.32
CA ASP A 79 10.14 3.65 28.27
C ASP A 79 10.72 3.51 26.85
N ASP A 80 9.84 3.51 25.84
CA ASP A 80 10.17 3.02 24.51
C ASP A 80 9.49 3.76 23.38
N ILE A 81 10.15 3.79 22.23
CA ILE A 81 9.59 4.35 21.00
C ILE A 81 9.81 3.36 19.87
N LEU A 82 8.77 3.15 19.08
CA LEU A 82 8.85 2.48 17.79
C LEU A 82 8.50 3.49 16.70
N VAL A 83 9.44 3.66 15.78
CA VAL A 83 9.34 4.57 14.63
C VAL A 83 9.25 3.75 13.36
N VAL A 84 8.33 4.11 12.49
CA VAL A 84 8.10 3.48 11.18
C VAL A 84 8.12 4.56 10.12
N GLN A 85 9.10 4.52 9.23
CA GLN A 85 9.17 5.39 8.06
C GLN A 85 8.78 4.58 6.82
N VAL A 86 7.86 5.11 6.02
CA VAL A 86 7.38 4.46 4.80
C VAL A 86 7.88 5.22 3.57
N TYR A 87 8.49 4.52 2.62
CA TYR A 87 8.85 5.08 1.32
C TYR A 87 8.42 4.12 0.21
N VAL A 88 7.31 4.44 -0.45
CA VAL A 88 6.71 3.59 -1.50
C VAL A 88 6.43 2.17 -0.96
N ASP A 89 7.22 1.17 -1.33
CA ASP A 89 7.16 -0.23 -0.93
C ASP A 89 8.17 -0.60 0.16
N ASP A 90 9.11 0.30 0.49
CA ASP A 90 10.06 0.15 1.58
C ASP A 90 9.50 0.68 2.91
N ILE A 91 9.80 -0.06 3.98
CA ILE A 91 9.50 0.32 5.35
C ILE A 91 10.76 0.21 6.20
N ILE A 92 11.10 1.28 6.92
CA ILE A 92 12.20 1.29 7.88
C ILE A 92 11.59 1.33 9.28
N PHE A 93 12.08 0.44 10.14
CA PHE A 93 11.74 0.40 11.55
C PHE A 93 12.94 0.88 12.37
N GLY A 94 12.68 1.70 13.37
CA GLY A 94 13.66 2.08 14.38
C GLY A 94 13.03 1.96 15.76
N SER A 95 13.79 1.44 16.73
CA SER A 95 13.35 1.40 18.12
C SER A 95 14.47 1.79 19.08
N THR A 96 14.09 2.32 20.23
CA THR A 96 15.01 2.66 21.33
C THR A 96 15.51 1.42 22.08
N HIS A 97 14.76 0.31 22.04
CA HIS A 97 15.24 -0.99 22.52
C HIS A 97 15.51 -1.95 21.34
N PRO A 98 16.69 -2.62 21.31
CA PRO A 98 17.10 -3.51 20.22
C PRO A 98 16.27 -4.79 20.08
#